data_AF-A0A961H489-F1
#
_entry.id   AF-A0A961H489-F1
#
_cell.length_a   1.000
_cell.length_b   1.000
_cell.length_c   1.000
_cell.angle_alpha   90.00
_cell.angle_beta   90.00
_cell.angle_gamma   90.00
#
_symmetry.space_group_name_H-M   'P 1'
#
loop_
_entity.id
_entity.type
_entity.pdbx_description
1 polymer ?
#
loop_
_entity_poly.entity_id
_entity_poly.type
_entity_poly.pdbx_seq_one_letter_code
_entity_poly.pdbx_strand_id
1 'polypeptide(L)' 'MDNTDGGALTAGARAHSNIALAKYWGKRDSALNIPAVGSISVTLDALYTDTTVSFTSDLTQDEFTL' A
#
# COMPACT_ATOMS: atom_id res chain seq x y z
N MET A 1 5.20 -22.08 -14.35
CA MET A 1 5.61 -20.74 -13.91
C MET A 1 6.97 -20.53 -14.52
N ASP A 2 6.94 -20.18 -15.79
CA ASP A 2 8.12 -19.94 -16.62
C ASP A 2 8.40 -18.45 -16.53
N ASN A 3 9.59 -18.08 -16.09
CA ASN A 3 10.08 -16.71 -16.13
C ASN A 3 11.38 -16.73 -16.92
N THR A 4 11.24 -16.64 -18.24
CA THR A 4 12.35 -16.44 -19.18
C THR A 4 12.03 -15.25 -20.06
N ASP A 5 12.26 -14.04 -19.54
CA ASP A 5 12.53 -12.81 -20.29
C ASP A 5 13.35 -11.88 -19.37
N GLY A 6 14.57 -11.48 -19.77
CA GLY A 6 15.54 -10.84 -18.87
C GLY A 6 15.27 -9.36 -18.58
N GLY A 7 14.75 -8.94 -17.42
CA GLY A 7 14.38 -9.65 -16.20
C GLY A 7 13.59 -8.67 -15.34
N ALA A 8 12.34 -8.42 -15.71
CA ALA A 8 11.47 -7.52 -14.95
C ALA A 8 11.27 -8.09 -13.53
N LEU A 9 11.64 -7.32 -12.51
CA LEU A 9 11.41 -7.70 -11.12
C LEU A 9 9.99 -7.30 -10.75
N THR A 10 9.10 -8.28 -10.70
CA THR A 10 7.68 -8.06 -10.38
C THR A 10 7.30 -8.72 -9.06
N ALA A 11 6.61 -7.97 -8.21
CA ALA A 11 6.04 -8.47 -6.96
C ALA A 11 4.59 -7.97 -6.80
N GLY A 12 3.74 -8.81 -6.22
CA GLY A 12 2.35 -8.49 -5.95
C GLY A 12 1.99 -8.74 -4.49
N ALA A 13 1.09 -7.93 -3.94
CA ALA A 13 0.56 -8.10 -2.60
C ALA A 13 -0.91 -7.71 -2.52
N ARG A 14 -1.64 -8.35 -1.60
CA ARG A 14 -3.00 -7.99 -1.20
C ARG A 14 -2.97 -7.26 0.13
N ALA A 15 -3.60 -6.10 0.20
CA ALA A 15 -3.79 -5.33 1.44
C ALA A 15 -5.27 -5.17 1.75
N HIS A 16 -5.65 -5.42 3.01
CA HIS A 16 -7.04 -5.33 3.46
C HIS A 16 -7.35 -3.96 4.07
N SER A 17 -8.56 -3.46 3.81
CA SER A 17 -9.07 -2.23 4.44
C SER A 17 -9.32 -2.44 5.93
N ASN A 18 -9.29 -1.35 6.70
CA ASN A 18 -9.64 -1.38 8.13
C ASN A 18 -10.67 -0.30 8.48
N ILE A 19 -11.44 -0.52 9.55
CA ILE A 19 -12.38 0.46 10.11
C ILE A 19 -11.99 0.78 11.55
N ALA A 20 -11.80 2.07 11.84
CA ALA A 20 -11.43 2.55 13.15
C ALA A 20 -12.60 2.46 14.15
N LEU A 21 -12.39 1.76 15.26
CA LEU A 21 -13.28 1.75 16.43
C LEU A 21 -12.95 2.92 17.36
N ALA A 22 -11.66 3.09 17.70
CA ALA A 22 -11.12 4.31 18.29
C ALA A 22 -10.44 5.14 17.20
N LYS A 23 -10.86 6.38 17.03
CA LYS A 23 -10.55 7.19 15.84
C LYS A 23 -9.12 7.74 15.89
N TYR A 24 -8.40 7.61 14.77
CA TYR A 24 -7.25 8.46 14.48
C TYR A 24 -7.78 9.85 14.11
N TRP A 25 -7.57 10.85 14.97
CA TRP A 25 -8.03 12.21 14.72
C TRP A 25 -7.09 13.26 15.32
N GLY A 26 -6.67 14.20 14.47
CA GLY A 26 -5.65 15.20 14.81
C GLY A 26 -4.22 14.68 14.66
N LYS A 27 -3.28 15.58 14.36
CA LYS A 27 -1.85 15.28 14.22
C LYS A 27 -1.08 16.10 15.25
N ARG A 28 -0.19 15.43 15.98
CA ARG A 28 0.81 16.09 16.83
C ARG A 28 1.94 16.66 15.98
N ASP A 29 2.33 15.93 14.94
CA ASP A 29 3.30 16.36 13.93
C ASP A 29 2.75 16.02 12.54
N SER A 30 2.51 17.04 11.73
CA SER A 30 1.94 16.89 10.39
C SER A 30 2.96 16.45 9.35
N ALA A 31 4.24 16.84 9.50
CA ALA A 31 5.29 16.49 8.55
C ALA A 31 5.64 15.00 8.63
N LEU A 32 5.64 14.45 9.84
CA LEU A 32 5.89 13.02 10.09
C LEU A 32 4.62 12.17 10.18
N ASN A 33 3.42 12.76 10.01
CA ASN A 33 2.12 12.10 10.17
C ASN A 33 1.88 11.45 11.56
N ILE A 34 2.46 12.00 12.63
CA ILE A 34 2.34 11.43 13.98
C ILE A 34 0.97 11.82 14.60
N PRO A 35 0.16 10.85 15.08
CA PRO A 35 -1.14 11.14 15.67
C PRO A 35 -1.07 11.99 16.94
N ALA A 36 -2.14 12.76 17.18
CA ALA A 36 -2.38 13.39 18.48
C ALA A 36 -2.84 12.38 19.55
N VAL A 37 -3.54 11.31 19.13
CA VAL A 37 -4.10 10.27 20.01
C VAL A 37 -3.94 8.87 19.40
N GLY A 38 -3.86 7.84 20.24
CA GLY A 38 -3.87 6.45 19.77
C GLY A 38 -5.20 6.06 19.11
N SER A 39 -5.16 5.07 18.22
CA SER A 39 -6.32 4.52 17.52
C SER A 39 -6.33 2.99 17.54
N ILE A 40 -7.52 2.40 17.42
CA ILE A 40 -7.73 0.95 17.31
C ILE A 40 -8.71 0.70 16.17
N SER A 41 -8.40 -0.23 15.28
CA SER A 41 -9.20 -0.58 14.11
C SER A 41 -9.36 -2.09 13.98
N VAL A 42 -10.36 -2.51 13.20
CA VAL A 42 -10.55 -3.90 12.78
C VAL A 42 -10.30 -4.03 11.28
N THR A 43 -9.59 -5.09 10.88
CA THR A 43 -9.34 -5.41 9.47
C THR A 43 -10.56 -6.11 8.87
N LEU A 44 -10.91 -5.72 7.64
CA LEU A 44 -12.04 -6.30 6.90
C LEU A 44 -11.54 -7.38 5.93
N ASP A 45 -12.22 -8.52 5.91
CA ASP A 45 -11.86 -9.63 5.02
C ASP A 45 -12.21 -9.32 3.56
N ALA A 46 -13.47 -8.95 3.29
CA ALA A 46 -13.98 -8.82 1.93
C ALA A 46 -13.49 -7.58 1.14
N LEU A 47 -12.99 -6.55 1.83
CA LEU A 47 -12.55 -5.30 1.20
C LEU A 47 -11.02 -5.23 1.18
N TYR A 48 -10.45 -5.33 -0.01
CA TYR A 48 -9.00 -5.36 -0.21
C TYR A 48 -8.62 -4.69 -1.53
N THR A 49 -7.32 -4.40 -1.65
CA THR A 49 -6.67 -3.96 -2.88
C THR A 49 -5.55 -4.93 -3.20
N ASP A 50 -5.52 -5.38 -4.46
CA ASP A 50 -4.35 -6.07 -5.02
C ASP A 50 -3.46 -5.02 -5.70
N THR A 51 -2.17 -5.06 -5.41
CA THR A 51 -1.21 -4.14 -6.01
C THR A 51 -0.01 -4.92 -6.51
N THR A 52 0.37 -4.65 -7.75
CA THR A 52 1.55 -5.21 -8.38
C THR A 52 2.53 -4.08 -8.66
N VAL A 53 3.80 -4.32 -8.36
CA VAL A 53 4.92 -3.44 -8.67
C VAL A 53 5.86 -4.19 -9.59
N SER A 54 6.21 -3.57 -10.71
CA SER A 54 7.19 -4.09 -11.66
C SER A 54 8.31 -3.08 -11.83
N PHE A 55 9.54 -3.53 -11.72
CA PHE A 55 10.71 -2.77 -12.12
C PHE A 55 11.14 -3.22 -13.52
N THR A 56 10.99 -2.34 -14.50
CA THR A 56 11.49 -2.54 -15.85
C THR A 56 12.53 -1.46 -16.16
N SER A 57 13.59 -1.85 -16.87
CA SER A 57 14.76 -0.99 -17.13
C SER A 57 14.52 0.08 -18.19
N ASP A 58 13.39 0.00 -18.89
CA ASP A 58 12.98 0.89 -19.98
C ASP A 58 12.12 2.07 -19.51
N LEU A 59 11.63 2.04 -18.26
CA LEU A 59 10.90 3.17 -17.68
C LEU A 59 11.86 4.32 -17.34
N THR A 60 11.49 5.52 -17.79
CA THR A 60 12.26 6.75 -17.52
C THR A 60 11.74 7.54 -16.32
N GLN A 61 10.58 7.16 -15.80
CA GLN A 61 9.90 7.73 -14.65
C GLN A 61 8.94 6.70 -14.04
N ASP A 62 8.45 6.99 -12.84
CA ASP A 62 7.40 6.19 -12.21
C ASP A 62 6.08 6.38 -12.95
N GLU A 63 5.36 5.26 -13.13
CA GLU A 63 4.01 5.23 -13.70
C GLU A 63 3.05 4.54 -12.73
N PHE A 64 1.80 5.02 -12.70
CA PHE A 64 0.76 4.50 -11.82
C PHE A 64 -0.57 4.37 -12.55
N THR A 65 -1.23 3.21 -12.38
CA THR A 65 -2.53 2.89 -12.96
C THR A 65 -3.44 2.34 -11.85
N LEU A 66 -4.70 2.77 -11.83
CA LEU A 66 -5.73 2.36 -10.86
C LEU A 66 -6.86 1.58 -11.52
#